data_AF-A0A8X9A4F5-F1
#
_entry.id   AF-A0A8X9A4F5-F1
#
_cell.length_a   1.000
_cell.length_b   1.000
_cell.length_c   1.000
_cell.angle_alpha   90.00
_cell.angle_beta   90.00
_cell.angle_gamma   90.00
#
_symmetry.space_group_name_H-M   'P 1'
#
loop_
_entity.id
_entity.type
_entity.pdbx_description
1 polymer ?
#
loop_
_entity_poly.entity_id
_entity_poly.type
_entity_poly.pdbx_seq_one_letter_code
_entity_poly.pdbx_strand_id
1 'polypeptide(L)'
;MVNIYPFFTYVENEHEHVTLEYATFRSSEVEMDEGLAYGNMFDSAVDAFVYAMEREGFEGIPVVVTETGWPTGGGDGGSAENAFAYNGNVVRRALGDVGTPKRPGVGVEVFLFDLFDEDGKTGTEYEKHFGIFGIDGNKAYDIRFN
;
A
#
# COMPACT_ATOMS: atom_id res chain seq x y z
N MET A 1 13.03 0.04 -7.84
CA MET A 1 12.63 0.38 -6.46
C MET A 1 11.70 1.57 -6.54
N VAL A 2 10.59 1.52 -5.82
CA VAL A 2 9.55 2.56 -5.83
C VAL A 2 8.84 2.57 -4.48
N ASN A 3 8.51 3.75 -3.96
CA ASN A 3 7.66 3.90 -2.78
C ASN A 3 6.21 4.05 -3.26
N ILE A 4 5.29 3.25 -2.74
CA ILE A 4 3.88 3.24 -3.16
C ILE A 4 2.99 3.43 -1.95
N TYR A 5 2.18 4.48 -1.97
CA TYR A 5 1.31 4.85 -0.85
C TYR A 5 -0.11 5.19 -1.34
N PRO A 6 -1.01 4.18 -1.41
CA PRO A 6 -2.44 4.42 -1.63
C PRO A 6 -3.04 5.36 -0.59
N PHE A 7 -2.50 5.37 0.64
CA PHE A 7 -2.91 6.32 1.69
C PHE A 7 -2.80 7.78 1.23
N PHE A 8 -1.67 8.20 0.65
CA PHE A 8 -1.49 9.60 0.21
C PHE A 8 -2.47 9.95 -0.90
N THR A 9 -2.68 9.07 -1.88
CA THR A 9 -3.67 9.33 -2.92
C THR A 9 -5.08 9.42 -2.37
N TYR A 10 -5.43 8.61 -1.36
CA TYR A 10 -6.71 8.69 -0.67
C TYR A 10 -6.91 10.04 0.04
N VAL A 11 -5.92 10.52 0.82
CA VAL A 11 -6.08 11.77 1.60
C VAL A 11 -5.88 13.04 0.77
N GLU A 12 -5.11 13.00 -0.31
CA GLU A 12 -4.81 14.19 -1.13
C GLU A 12 -5.85 14.46 -2.24
N ASN A 13 -6.63 13.46 -2.66
CA ASN A 13 -7.64 13.63 -3.72
C ASN A 13 -9.05 13.92 -3.18
N GLU A 14 -9.18 14.37 -1.93
CA GLU A 14 -10.47 14.70 -1.28
C GLU A 14 -11.57 13.63 -1.44
N HIS A 15 -11.17 12.36 -1.59
CA HIS A 15 -12.04 11.21 -1.86
C HIS A 15 -12.81 11.24 -3.20
N GLU A 16 -12.42 12.11 -4.15
CA GLU A 16 -13.11 12.22 -5.44
C GLU A 16 -12.87 11.03 -6.38
N HIS A 17 -11.67 10.43 -6.28
CA HIS A 17 -11.21 9.43 -7.25
C HIS A 17 -10.78 8.10 -6.62
N VAL A 18 -10.53 8.08 -5.30
CA VAL A 18 -10.08 6.90 -4.58
C VAL A 18 -10.89 6.76 -3.30
N THR A 19 -11.65 5.67 -3.20
CA THR A 19 -12.39 5.33 -1.98
C THR A 19 -11.46 4.71 -0.94
N LEU A 20 -11.83 4.85 0.34
CA LEU A 20 -11.09 4.22 1.44
C LEU A 20 -11.06 2.70 1.26
N GLU A 21 -12.16 2.11 0.82
CA GLU A 21 -12.30 0.68 0.59
C GLU A 21 -11.36 0.19 -0.53
N TYR A 22 -11.24 0.93 -1.63
CA TYR A 22 -10.33 0.58 -2.73
C TYR A 22 -8.85 0.70 -2.31
N ALA A 23 -8.54 1.74 -1.53
CA ALA A 23 -7.20 1.95 -1.01
C ALA A 23 -6.79 0.92 0.06
N THR A 24 -7.76 0.36 0.81
CA THR A 24 -7.54 -0.59 1.93
C THR A 24 -7.84 -2.06 1.60
N PHE A 25 -7.94 -2.43 0.32
CA PHE A 25 -8.25 -3.80 -0.14
C PHE A 25 -9.63 -4.34 0.32
N ARG A 26 -10.60 -3.45 0.56
CA ARG A 26 -11.96 -3.80 1.03
C ARG A 26 -13.05 -3.49 0.01
N SER A 27 -12.71 -2.96 -1.15
CA SER A 27 -13.68 -2.67 -2.21
C SER A 27 -14.34 -3.94 -2.74
N SER A 28 -15.65 -3.89 -2.97
CA SER A 28 -16.38 -4.87 -3.80
C SER A 28 -16.39 -4.50 -5.28
N GLU A 29 -16.08 -3.24 -5.59
CA GLU A 29 -15.98 -2.71 -6.94
C GLU A 29 -14.58 -2.98 -7.52
N VAL A 30 -14.54 -3.18 -8.83
CA VAL A 30 -13.33 -3.46 -9.60
C VAL A 30 -13.16 -2.39 -10.67
N GLU A 31 -12.00 -1.76 -10.70
CA GLU A 31 -11.61 -0.81 -11.74
C GLU A 31 -11.07 -1.56 -12.96
N MET A 32 -11.54 -1.19 -14.15
CA MET A 32 -11.11 -1.80 -15.41
C MET A 32 -10.19 -0.85 -16.17
N ASP A 33 -8.97 -1.29 -16.48
CA ASP A 33 -8.01 -0.53 -17.29
C ASP A 33 -7.32 -1.46 -18.30
N GLU A 34 -7.36 -1.11 -19.59
CA GLU A 34 -6.85 -1.92 -20.70
C GLU A 34 -7.23 -3.42 -20.69
N GLY A 35 -8.40 -3.76 -20.12
CA GLY A 35 -8.86 -5.15 -20.00
C GLY A 35 -8.29 -5.90 -18.79
N LEU A 36 -7.51 -5.23 -17.95
CA LEU A 36 -7.08 -5.69 -16.63
C LEU A 36 -8.06 -5.21 -15.56
N ALA A 37 -8.25 -6.05 -14.54
CA ALA A 37 -9.19 -5.84 -13.45
C ALA A 37 -8.41 -5.56 -12.16
N TYR A 38 -8.57 -4.36 -11.60
CA TYR A 38 -7.92 -3.93 -10.37
C TYR A 38 -8.94 -3.83 -9.25
N GLY A 39 -8.83 -4.74 -8.27
CA GLY A 39 -9.68 -4.74 -7.07
C GLY A 39 -9.11 -3.92 -5.91
N ASN A 40 -7.91 -3.36 -6.06
CA ASN A 40 -7.25 -2.53 -5.06
C ASN A 40 -6.27 -1.56 -5.71
N MET A 41 -6.02 -0.46 -5.04
CA MET A 41 -5.16 0.60 -5.55
C MET A 41 -3.67 0.23 -5.58
N PHE A 42 -3.20 -0.64 -4.67
CA PHE A 42 -1.79 -1.02 -4.61
C PHE A 42 -1.34 -1.67 -5.92
N ASP A 43 -2.14 -2.63 -6.43
CA ASP A 43 -1.87 -3.29 -7.70
C ASP A 43 -1.87 -2.30 -8.87
N SER A 44 -2.85 -1.39 -8.92
CA SER A 44 -2.93 -0.40 -10.02
C SER A 44 -1.75 0.58 -9.99
N ALA A 45 -1.26 0.95 -8.80
CA ALA A 45 -0.09 1.81 -8.66
C ALA A 45 1.22 1.10 -9.06
N VAL A 46 1.39 -0.18 -8.68
CA VAL A 46 2.53 -1.00 -9.13
C VAL A 46 2.51 -1.13 -10.65
N ASP A 47 1.36 -1.46 -11.22
CA ASP A 47 1.25 -1.65 -12.67
C ASP A 47 1.39 -0.35 -13.45
N ALA A 48 0.96 0.80 -12.93
CA ALA A 48 1.24 2.10 -13.52
C ALA A 48 2.76 2.35 -13.64
N PHE A 49 3.53 2.03 -12.60
CA PHE A 49 5.00 2.13 -12.64
C PHE A 49 5.60 1.14 -13.65
N VAL A 50 5.09 -0.08 -13.71
CA VAL A 50 5.49 -1.08 -14.71
C VAL A 50 5.23 -0.61 -16.13
N TYR A 51 4.04 -0.10 -16.43
CA TYR A 51 3.69 0.44 -17.74
C TYR A 51 4.62 1.59 -18.13
N ALA A 52 4.94 2.49 -17.20
CA ALA A 52 5.89 3.57 -17.46
C ALA A 52 7.29 3.04 -17.83
N MET A 53 7.80 2.04 -17.11
CA MET A 53 9.10 1.41 -17.43
C MET A 53 9.08 0.75 -18.82
N GLU A 54 8.05 -0.03 -19.13
CA GLU A 54 7.93 -0.73 -20.42
C GLU A 54 7.82 0.27 -21.58
N ARG A 55 7.10 1.39 -21.40
CA ARG A 55 7.01 2.44 -22.42
C ARG A 55 8.37 3.07 -22.76
N GLU A 56 9.27 3.15 -21.78
CA GLU A 56 10.64 3.65 -21.97
C GLU A 56 11.63 2.53 -22.40
N GLY A 57 11.13 1.32 -22.70
CA GLY A 57 11.93 0.19 -23.20
C GLY A 57 12.56 -0.70 -22.14
N PHE A 58 12.19 -0.53 -20.87
CA PHE A 58 12.69 -1.33 -19.75
C PHE A 58 11.73 -2.47 -19.39
N GLU A 59 11.64 -3.45 -20.28
CA GLU A 59 10.81 -4.63 -20.09
C GLU A 59 11.45 -5.65 -19.13
N GLY A 60 10.62 -6.37 -18.37
CA GLY A 60 11.06 -7.49 -17.53
C GLY A 60 11.86 -7.12 -16.27
N ILE A 61 12.10 -5.83 -15.98
CA ILE A 61 12.76 -5.41 -14.74
C ILE A 61 11.84 -5.67 -13.54
N PRO A 62 12.27 -6.44 -12.52
CA PRO A 62 11.49 -6.65 -11.30
C PRO A 62 11.27 -5.34 -10.53
N VAL A 63 10.08 -5.18 -9.99
CA VAL A 63 9.72 -4.05 -9.11
C VAL A 63 9.86 -4.51 -7.66
N VAL A 64 10.56 -3.69 -6.88
CA VAL A 64 10.60 -3.80 -5.42
C VAL A 64 9.92 -2.56 -4.87
N VAL A 65 8.89 -2.75 -4.03
CA VAL A 65 8.22 -1.68 -3.31
C VAL A 65 9.01 -1.43 -2.03
N THR A 66 9.77 -0.34 -2.00
CA THR A 66 10.71 -0.04 -0.91
C THR A 66 10.06 0.62 0.28
N GLU A 67 8.88 1.20 0.09
CA GLU A 67 8.04 1.67 1.17
C GLU A 67 6.57 1.58 0.78
N THR A 68 5.76 1.11 1.72
CA THR A 68 4.31 1.22 1.66
C THR A 68 3.72 1.07 3.06
N GLY A 69 2.67 1.81 3.38
CA GLY A 69 2.11 1.78 4.72
C GLY A 69 0.78 2.50 4.81
N TRP A 70 0.18 2.39 5.99
CA TRP A 70 -1.06 3.08 6.32
C TRP A 70 -1.04 3.47 7.80
N PRO A 71 -1.32 4.75 8.15
CA PRO A 71 -1.18 5.21 9.50
C PRO A 71 -2.32 4.74 10.40
N THR A 72 -2.01 4.53 11.68
CA THR A 72 -2.95 4.10 12.72
C THR A 72 -3.77 5.24 13.31
N GLY A 73 -3.46 6.49 12.94
CA GLY A 73 -4.14 7.69 13.44
C GLY A 73 -3.57 8.97 12.84
N GLY A 74 -3.93 10.11 13.43
CA GLY A 74 -3.36 11.43 13.09
C GLY A 74 -3.87 12.07 11.79
N GLY A 75 -4.87 11.48 11.13
CA GLY A 75 -5.44 12.02 9.90
C GLY A 75 -6.69 11.26 9.47
N ASP A 76 -7.34 11.75 8.41
CA ASP A 76 -8.49 11.07 7.84
C ASP A 76 -8.11 9.67 7.32
N GLY A 77 -8.99 8.69 7.51
CA GLY A 77 -8.71 7.27 7.20
C GLY A 77 -7.65 6.60 8.08
N GLY A 78 -6.95 7.34 8.96
CA GLY A 78 -5.98 6.79 9.90
C GLY A 78 -6.66 6.06 11.05
N SER A 79 -6.47 4.73 11.14
CA SER A 79 -6.96 3.90 12.24
C SER A 79 -6.22 2.57 12.27
N ALA A 80 -6.12 1.93 13.45
CA ALA A 80 -5.53 0.60 13.56
C ALA A 80 -6.26 -0.45 12.69
N GLU A 81 -7.58 -0.30 12.50
CA GLU A 81 -8.39 -1.17 11.63
C GLU A 81 -8.00 -1.01 10.15
N ASN A 82 -7.92 0.23 9.67
CA ASN A 82 -7.56 0.51 8.27
C ASN A 82 -6.09 0.15 8.00
N ALA A 83 -5.21 0.43 8.96
CA ALA A 83 -3.80 0.05 8.90
C ALA A 83 -3.63 -1.47 8.80
N PHE A 84 -4.36 -2.23 9.63
CA PHE A 84 -4.37 -3.69 9.55
C PHE A 84 -4.95 -4.20 8.23
N ALA A 85 -6.06 -3.62 7.77
CA ALA A 85 -6.67 -4.00 6.49
C ALA A 85 -5.70 -3.79 5.32
N TYR A 86 -4.98 -2.66 5.31
CA TYR A 86 -4.00 -2.37 4.28
C TYR A 86 -2.75 -3.26 4.40
N ASN A 87 -1.97 -3.10 5.48
CA ASN A 87 -0.68 -3.78 5.64
C ASN A 87 -0.84 -5.30 5.69
N GLY A 88 -1.89 -5.81 6.32
CA GLY A 88 -2.16 -7.25 6.39
C GLY A 88 -2.48 -7.87 5.03
N ASN A 89 -3.15 -7.14 4.13
CA ASN A 89 -3.39 -7.62 2.77
C ASN A 89 -2.14 -7.51 1.90
N VAL A 90 -1.35 -6.45 2.01
CA VAL A 90 -0.04 -6.34 1.35
C VAL A 90 0.85 -7.54 1.69
N VAL A 91 1.01 -7.84 2.99
CA VAL A 91 1.83 -8.98 3.44
C VAL A 91 1.30 -10.30 2.91
N ARG A 92 -0.02 -10.54 3.00
CA ARG A 92 -0.63 -11.77 2.48
C ARG A 92 -0.38 -11.97 0.99
N ARG A 93 -0.44 -10.89 0.21
CA ARG A 93 -0.21 -10.92 -1.24
C ARG A 93 1.26 -11.19 -1.56
N ALA A 94 2.18 -10.53 -0.85
CA ALA A 94 3.61 -10.72 -1.01
C ALA A 94 4.03 -12.16 -0.66
N LEU A 95 3.57 -12.70 0.47
CA LEU A 95 3.86 -14.09 0.88
C LEU A 95 3.22 -15.14 -0.03
N GLY A 96 2.13 -14.79 -0.71
CA GLY A 96 1.40 -15.68 -1.62
C GLY A 96 1.85 -15.61 -3.08
N ASP A 97 2.89 -14.83 -3.41
CA ASP A 97 3.37 -14.59 -4.78
C ASP A 97 2.24 -14.22 -5.77
N VAL A 98 1.25 -13.46 -5.30
CA VAL A 98 0.05 -13.14 -6.10
C VAL A 98 0.42 -12.31 -7.34
N GLY A 99 1.36 -11.38 -7.18
CA GLY A 99 1.72 -10.39 -8.19
C GLY A 99 0.65 -9.32 -8.39
N THR A 100 0.55 -8.81 -9.60
CA THR A 100 -0.43 -7.79 -10.04
C THR A 100 -1.19 -8.27 -11.28
N PRO A 101 -2.31 -7.63 -11.67
CA PRO A 101 -3.02 -7.98 -12.91
C PRO A 101 -2.14 -8.02 -14.17
N LYS A 102 -1.20 -7.08 -14.33
CA LYS A 102 -0.28 -7.06 -15.49
C LYS A 102 0.85 -8.10 -15.37
N ARG A 103 1.28 -8.42 -14.16
CA ARG A 103 2.36 -9.40 -13.88
C ARG A 103 1.88 -10.48 -12.91
N PRO A 104 0.91 -11.32 -13.32
CA PRO A 104 0.33 -12.32 -12.43
C PRO A 104 1.35 -13.41 -12.10
N GLY A 105 1.40 -13.84 -10.83
CA GLY A 105 2.32 -14.89 -10.37
C GLY A 105 3.80 -14.46 -10.28
N VAL A 106 4.10 -13.18 -10.55
CA VAL A 106 5.41 -12.59 -10.26
C VAL A 106 5.26 -11.79 -8.97
N GLY A 107 5.62 -12.40 -7.85
CA GLY A 107 5.55 -11.77 -6.53
C GLY A 107 6.26 -10.42 -6.50
N VAL A 108 5.69 -9.48 -5.73
CA VAL A 108 6.28 -8.17 -5.49
C VAL A 108 6.98 -8.23 -4.14
N GLU A 109 8.29 -7.95 -4.12
CA GLU A 109 9.02 -7.75 -2.87
C GLU A 109 8.61 -6.41 -2.26
N VAL A 110 8.19 -6.43 -0.99
CA VAL A 110 7.62 -5.25 -0.31
C VAL A 110 8.26 -5.03 1.05
N PHE A 111 8.65 -3.78 1.31
CA PHE A 111 9.07 -3.30 2.61
C PHE A 111 7.94 -2.41 3.18
N LEU A 112 7.37 -2.83 4.30
CA LEU A 112 6.37 -2.02 4.99
C LEU A 112 7.04 -0.82 5.68
N PHE A 113 6.43 0.35 5.49
CA PHE A 113 6.72 1.57 6.20
C PHE A 113 5.68 1.77 7.31
N ASP A 114 6.06 1.72 8.59
CA ASP A 114 7.40 1.39 9.09
C ASP A 114 7.34 0.54 10.35
N LEU A 115 8.50 0.34 11.00
CA LEU A 115 8.58 -0.59 12.13
C LEU A 115 7.95 0.02 13.39
N PHE A 116 8.19 1.30 13.67
CA PHE A 116 7.76 1.94 14.92
C PHE A 116 7.16 3.32 14.65
N ASP A 117 6.16 3.72 15.42
CA ASP A 117 5.74 5.12 15.42
C ASP A 117 6.94 6.05 15.70
N GLU A 118 7.12 7.04 14.82
CA GLU A 118 8.24 7.98 14.85
C GLU A 118 7.77 9.38 15.31
N ASP A 119 7.76 9.63 16.63
CA ASP A 119 7.26 10.88 17.24
C ASP A 119 8.07 12.14 16.88
N GLY A 120 9.32 11.95 16.44
CA GLY A 120 10.20 13.01 15.94
C GLY A 120 9.87 13.51 14.53
N LYS A 121 8.95 12.86 13.80
CA LYS A 121 8.58 13.28 12.45
C LYS A 121 7.83 14.61 12.45
N THR A 122 8.19 15.45 11.47
CA THR A 122 7.56 16.74 11.21
C THR A 122 6.59 16.65 10.06
N GLY A 123 5.58 17.51 10.02
CA GLY A 123 4.61 17.57 8.93
C GLY A 123 3.19 17.37 9.43
N THR A 124 2.39 16.67 8.64
CA THR A 124 1.04 16.21 9.01
C THR A 124 1.10 15.25 10.19
N GLU A 125 0.05 15.24 11.02
CA GLU A 125 0.08 14.46 12.26
C GLU A 125 0.16 12.94 11.99
N TYR A 126 -0.46 12.45 10.92
CA TYR A 126 -0.41 11.03 10.53
C TYR A 126 1.00 10.48 10.30
N GLU A 127 2.00 11.35 10.02
CA GLU A 127 3.38 10.92 9.78
C GLU A 127 3.97 10.19 10.98
N LYS A 128 3.51 10.50 12.20
CA LYS A 128 4.01 9.91 13.44
C LYS A 128 3.42 8.53 13.75
N HIS A 129 2.45 8.06 12.97
CA HIS A 129 1.58 6.94 13.32
C HIS A 129 1.62 5.77 12.31
N PHE A 130 2.67 5.63 11.51
CA PHE A 130 2.79 4.55 10.50
C PHE A 130 3.26 3.20 11.05
N GLY A 131 3.69 3.15 12.31
CA GLY A 131 4.35 1.98 12.87
C GLY A 131 3.45 0.76 12.91
N ILE A 132 4.01 -0.41 12.58
CA ILE A 132 3.40 -1.70 12.94
C ILE A 132 3.47 -1.94 14.47
N PHE A 133 4.42 -1.28 15.15
CA PHE A 133 4.51 -1.14 16.60
C PHE A 133 4.37 0.33 17.01
N GLY A 134 3.73 0.58 18.14
CA GLY A 134 3.72 1.92 18.73
C GLY A 134 5.09 2.33 19.29
N ILE A 135 5.21 3.58 19.74
CA ILE A 135 6.46 4.11 20.33
C ILE A 135 6.92 3.34 21.59
N ASP A 136 5.99 2.67 22.26
CA ASP A 136 6.25 1.82 23.42
C ASP A 136 6.72 0.39 23.04
N GLY A 137 6.80 0.09 21.74
CA GLY A 137 7.15 -1.21 21.19
C GLY A 137 6.03 -2.24 21.26
N ASN A 138 4.84 -1.88 21.74
CA ASN A 138 3.68 -2.76 21.69
C ASN A 138 3.11 -2.79 20.27
N LYS A 139 2.51 -3.92 19.88
CA LYS A 139 1.87 -4.05 18.56
C LYS A 139 0.76 -3.02 18.42
N ALA A 140 0.74 -2.27 17.31
CA ALA A 140 -0.38 -1.39 16.98
C ALA A 140 -1.59 -2.20 16.47
N TYR A 141 -1.33 -3.32 15.79
CA TYR A 141 -2.31 -4.31 15.32
C TYR A 141 -1.64 -5.68 15.10
N ASP A 142 -2.43 -6.76 15.07
CA ASP A 142 -1.89 -8.13 15.00
C ASP A 142 -1.61 -8.59 13.56
N ILE A 143 -0.54 -8.08 12.96
CA ILE A 143 -0.05 -8.52 11.65
C ILE A 143 0.85 -9.76 11.75
N ARG A 144 0.77 -10.64 10.74
CA ARG A 144 1.57 -11.87 10.65
C ARG A 144 2.39 -11.89 9.37
N PHE A 145 3.65 -12.28 9.48
CA PHE A 145 4.61 -12.38 8.38
C PHE A 145 4.96 -13.84 8.04
N ASN A 146 4.12 -14.80 8.44
CA ASN A 146 4.35 -16.24 8.28
C ASN A 146 3.06 -17.03 8.07
#